data_AF-A0A455U9H7-F1
#
_entry.id   AF-A0A455U9H7-F1
#
_cell.length_a   1.000
_cell.length_b   1.000
_cell.length_c   1.000
_cell.angle_alpha   90.00
_cell.angle_beta   90.00
_cell.angle_gamma   90.00
#
_symmetry.space_group_name_H-M   'P 1'
#
loop_
_entity.id
_entity.type
_entity.pdbx_description
1 polymer ?
#
loop_
_entity_poly.entity_id
_entity_poly.type
_entity_poly.pdbx_seq_one_letter_code
_entity_poly.pdbx_strand_id
1 'polypeptide(L)'
;MTRVLSTLLSHYRRHPGQMMMLLLGLWVASALWSGIQAINATARDSYARADALFDTQLDQLERRDGTPLNRAEYYALRQAGLPVSPMLEGEIVTQDGTRLTLIGIDPLTLPSDNALAQANTSASLSDFLTPPWQARVAPDSLAALGIPRENASAATPPLADDKTLPPLVLAPALPPGTLIMDIAAAARLLESGDELTRIVTAPGALTEAPAGLTLTRAATLASLAN
;
A
#
# COMPACT_ATOMS: atom_id res chain seq x y z
N MET A 1 -29.36 -43.75 -16.67
CA MET A 1 -27.94 -43.32 -16.62
C MET A 1 -26.93 -44.48 -16.63
N THR A 2 -27.10 -45.54 -15.86
CA THR A 2 -26.10 -46.62 -15.65
C THR A 2 -25.67 -47.37 -16.93
N ARG A 3 -26.57 -47.55 -17.92
CA ARG A 3 -26.23 -48.24 -19.17
C ARG A 3 -25.30 -47.45 -20.11
N VAL A 4 -25.36 -46.11 -20.06
CA VAL A 4 -24.50 -45.21 -20.86
C VAL A 4 -23.09 -45.15 -20.28
N LEU A 5 -22.98 -45.06 -18.94
CA LEU A 5 -21.70 -45.18 -18.24
C LEU A 5 -21.01 -46.53 -18.53
N SER A 6 -21.78 -47.62 -18.55
CA SER A 6 -21.24 -48.96 -18.78
C SER A 6 -20.75 -49.17 -20.22
N THR A 7 -21.43 -48.59 -21.22
CA THR A 7 -21.01 -48.66 -22.63
C THR A 7 -19.76 -47.81 -22.90
N LEU A 8 -19.66 -46.62 -22.31
CA LEU A 8 -18.43 -45.81 -22.35
C LEU A 8 -17.25 -46.52 -21.68
N LEU A 9 -17.46 -47.12 -20.51
CA LEU A 9 -16.41 -47.83 -19.77
C LEU A 9 -15.91 -49.08 -20.50
N SER A 10 -16.80 -49.79 -21.21
CA SER A 10 -16.44 -50.97 -22.03
C SER A 10 -15.63 -50.59 -23.27
N HIS A 11 -15.94 -49.43 -23.90
CA HIS A 11 -15.19 -48.93 -25.06
C HIS A 11 -13.75 -48.55 -24.69
N TYR A 12 -13.54 -47.86 -23.55
CA TYR A 12 -12.20 -47.48 -23.11
C TYR A 12 -11.36 -48.65 -22.60
N ARG A 13 -11.99 -49.77 -22.18
CA ARG A 13 -11.29 -51.01 -21.80
C ARG A 13 -10.58 -51.69 -22.97
N ARG A 14 -11.03 -51.47 -24.22
CA ARG A 14 -10.40 -52.01 -25.45
C ARG A 14 -9.36 -51.06 -26.08
N HIS A 15 -9.40 -49.77 -25.78
CA HIS A 15 -8.46 -48.76 -26.27
C HIS A 15 -7.82 -47.95 -25.13
N PRO A 16 -6.97 -48.58 -24.28
CA PRO A 16 -6.43 -47.96 -23.07
C PRO A 16 -5.59 -46.70 -23.33
N GLY A 17 -4.92 -46.62 -24.48
CA GLY A 17 -4.14 -45.44 -24.87
C GLY A 17 -4.98 -44.16 -25.03
N GLN A 18 -6.23 -44.28 -25.50
CA GLN A 18 -7.12 -43.13 -25.67
C GLN A 18 -7.65 -42.60 -24.33
N MET A 19 -7.92 -43.49 -23.36
CA MET A 19 -8.25 -43.09 -21.99
C MET A 19 -7.07 -42.34 -21.36
N MET A 20 -5.87 -42.88 -21.52
CA MET A 20 -4.65 -42.33 -20.94
C MET A 20 -4.35 -40.94 -21.50
N MET A 21 -4.53 -40.74 -22.80
CA MET A 21 -4.39 -39.43 -23.46
C MET A 21 -5.41 -38.41 -22.94
N LEU A 22 -6.68 -38.82 -22.74
CA LEU A 22 -7.71 -37.94 -22.20
C LEU A 22 -7.46 -37.55 -20.74
N LEU A 23 -7.04 -38.52 -19.92
CA LEU A 23 -6.65 -38.25 -18.53
C LEU A 23 -5.45 -37.32 -18.47
N LEU A 24 -4.44 -37.51 -19.33
CA LEU A 24 -3.29 -36.63 -19.44
C LEU A 24 -3.70 -35.21 -19.86
N GLY A 25 -4.56 -35.08 -20.88
CA GLY A 25 -5.07 -33.78 -21.33
C GLY A 25 -5.86 -33.05 -20.24
N LEU A 26 -6.72 -33.78 -19.51
CA LEU A 26 -7.47 -33.23 -18.38
C LEU A 26 -6.55 -32.80 -17.23
N TRP A 27 -5.52 -33.59 -16.95
CA TRP A 27 -4.55 -33.30 -15.91
C TRP A 27 -3.72 -32.06 -16.24
N VAL A 28 -3.22 -31.96 -17.48
CA VAL A 28 -2.50 -30.79 -17.98
C VAL A 28 -3.38 -29.54 -17.96
N ALA A 29 -4.63 -29.63 -18.40
CA ALA A 29 -5.56 -28.49 -18.36
C ALA A 29 -5.81 -28.00 -16.92
N SER A 30 -5.97 -28.93 -15.97
CA SER A 30 -6.17 -28.61 -14.56
C SER A 30 -4.92 -28.00 -13.92
N ALA A 31 -3.73 -28.53 -14.25
CA ALA A 31 -2.46 -28.00 -13.79
C ALA A 31 -2.18 -26.59 -14.35
N LEU A 32 -2.46 -26.37 -15.64
CA LEU A 32 -2.31 -25.07 -16.30
C LEU A 32 -3.26 -24.03 -15.68
N TRP A 33 -4.51 -24.40 -15.44
CA TRP A 33 -5.48 -23.54 -14.76
C TRP A 33 -4.98 -23.13 -13.36
N SER A 34 -4.50 -24.09 -12.57
CA SER A 34 -3.94 -23.84 -11.24
C SER A 34 -2.72 -22.92 -11.30
N GLY A 35 -1.82 -23.15 -12.26
CA GLY A 35 -0.63 -22.31 -12.46
C GLY A 35 -0.96 -20.85 -12.80
N ILE A 36 -1.93 -20.63 -13.70
CA ILE A 36 -2.38 -19.27 -14.07
C ILE A 36 -3.00 -18.56 -12.87
N GLN A 37 -3.82 -19.24 -12.08
CA GLN A 37 -4.45 -18.65 -10.90
C GLN A 37 -3.43 -18.35 -9.80
N ALA A 38 -2.43 -19.21 -9.61
CA ALA A 38 -1.36 -18.97 -8.65
C ALA A 38 -0.56 -17.70 -8.99
N ILE A 39 -0.24 -17.48 -10.27
CA ILE A 39 0.47 -16.27 -10.73
C ILE A 39 -0.42 -15.03 -10.60
N ASN A 40 -1.69 -15.13 -11.00
CA ASN A 40 -2.62 -14.00 -10.94
C ASN A 40 -3.03 -13.64 -9.51
N ALA A 41 -2.94 -14.55 -8.55
CA ALA A 41 -3.28 -14.28 -7.16
C ALA A 41 -2.39 -13.18 -6.56
N THR A 42 -1.09 -13.19 -6.85
CA THR A 42 -0.15 -12.16 -6.37
C THR A 42 -0.48 -10.78 -6.93
N ALA A 43 -0.79 -10.69 -8.23
CA ALA A 43 -1.16 -9.42 -8.84
C ALA A 43 -2.47 -8.89 -8.24
N ARG A 44 -3.50 -9.74 -8.12
CA ARG A 44 -4.79 -9.36 -7.52
C ARG A 44 -4.64 -8.90 -6.07
N ASP A 45 -3.80 -9.56 -5.28
CA ASP A 45 -3.51 -9.16 -3.89
C ASP A 45 -2.82 -7.78 -3.82
N SER A 46 -1.82 -7.54 -4.68
CA SER A 46 -1.17 -6.24 -4.80
C SER A 46 -2.15 -5.12 -5.16
N TYR A 47 -3.03 -5.38 -6.14
CA TYR A 47 -4.05 -4.41 -6.53
C TYR A 47 -5.06 -4.17 -5.41
N ALA A 48 -5.53 -5.23 -4.74
CA ALA A 48 -6.44 -5.10 -3.61
C ALA A 48 -5.82 -4.29 -2.45
N ARG A 49 -4.50 -4.42 -2.21
CA ARG A 49 -3.79 -3.59 -1.22
C ARG A 49 -3.66 -2.13 -1.66
N ALA A 50 -3.34 -1.88 -2.93
CA ALA A 50 -3.30 -0.52 -3.48
C ALA A 50 -4.68 0.13 -3.40
N ASP A 51 -5.72 -0.57 -3.85
CA ASP A 51 -7.10 -0.14 -3.73
C ASP A 51 -7.47 0.09 -2.27
N ALA A 52 -7.09 -0.78 -1.32
CA ALA A 52 -7.35 -0.51 0.09
C ALA A 52 -6.65 0.77 0.60
N LEU A 53 -5.47 1.13 0.07
CA LEU A 53 -4.83 2.41 0.42
C LEU A 53 -5.60 3.61 -0.15
N PHE A 54 -6.09 3.52 -1.39
CA PHE A 54 -6.88 4.58 -2.04
C PHE A 54 -8.35 4.64 -1.59
N ASP A 55 -8.96 3.49 -1.30
CA ASP A 55 -10.32 3.27 -0.79
C ASP A 55 -10.42 3.48 0.72
N THR A 56 -9.31 3.82 1.38
CA THR A 56 -9.40 4.36 2.75
C THR A 56 -9.95 5.77 2.82
N GLN A 57 -10.58 6.24 1.73
CA GLN A 57 -11.70 7.18 1.73
C GLN A 57 -11.51 8.37 2.70
N LEU A 58 -10.30 8.90 2.81
CA LEU A 58 -10.10 10.11 3.58
C LEU A 58 -10.58 11.27 2.72
N ASP A 59 -11.37 12.15 3.31
CA ASP A 59 -11.64 13.43 2.68
C ASP A 59 -10.32 14.23 2.71
N GLN A 60 -9.97 14.82 1.57
CA GLN A 60 -8.73 15.56 1.40
C GLN A 60 -9.00 17.06 1.42
N LEU A 61 -8.10 17.79 2.07
CA LEU A 61 -8.04 19.23 2.12
C LEU A 61 -6.80 19.68 1.37
N GLU A 62 -7.03 20.41 0.29
CA GLU A 62 -5.98 21.01 -0.54
C GLU A 62 -6.24 22.51 -0.70
N ARG A 63 -5.20 23.29 -0.99
CA ARG A 63 -5.40 24.71 -1.24
C ARG A 63 -6.10 24.91 -2.58
N ARG A 64 -7.04 25.86 -2.61
CA ARG A 64 -7.80 26.18 -3.84
C ARG A 64 -6.94 26.70 -5.00
N ASP A 65 -5.77 27.26 -4.70
CA ASP A 65 -4.85 27.80 -5.71
C ASP A 65 -3.80 26.77 -6.20
N GLY A 66 -3.83 25.54 -5.67
CA GLY A 66 -2.89 24.47 -6.04
C GLY A 66 -1.49 24.55 -5.41
N THR A 67 -1.24 25.51 -4.51
CA THR A 67 0.02 25.55 -3.76
C THR A 67 0.02 24.55 -2.59
N PRO A 68 1.19 23.99 -2.22
CA PRO A 68 1.28 23.08 -1.09
C PRO A 68 0.86 23.75 0.22
N LEU A 69 0.27 22.95 1.10
CA LEU A 69 -0.07 23.39 2.45
C LEU A 69 1.20 23.40 3.30
N ASN A 70 1.24 24.25 4.32
CA ASN A 70 2.35 24.24 5.27
C ASN A 70 1.94 23.70 6.65
N ARG A 71 2.94 23.36 7.46
CA ARG A 71 2.72 22.85 8.83
C ARG A 71 2.01 23.86 9.74
N ALA A 72 2.23 25.16 9.55
CA ALA A 72 1.58 26.20 10.35
C ALA A 72 0.06 26.24 10.12
N GLU A 73 -0.39 26.02 8.89
CA GLU A 73 -1.80 25.95 8.54
C GLU A 73 -2.47 24.72 9.09
N TYR A 74 -1.79 23.58 9.03
CA TYR A 74 -2.23 22.37 9.74
C TYR A 74 -2.43 22.66 11.24
N TYR A 75 -1.48 23.33 11.89
CA TYR A 75 -1.63 23.69 13.30
C TYR A 75 -2.81 24.65 13.54
N ALA A 76 -3.05 25.61 12.65
CA ALA A 76 -4.20 26.50 12.75
C ALA A 76 -5.53 25.73 12.66
N LEU A 77 -5.65 24.77 11.74
CA LEU A 77 -6.83 23.91 11.62
C LEU A 77 -7.05 23.06 12.88
N ARG A 78 -5.96 22.53 13.47
CA ARG A 78 -6.02 21.76 14.73
C ARG A 78 -6.41 22.62 15.91
N GLN A 79 -5.90 23.84 16.00
CA GLN A 79 -6.29 24.80 17.04
C GLN A 79 -7.76 25.21 16.93
N ALA A 80 -8.32 25.21 15.72
CA ALA A 80 -9.76 25.40 15.48
C ALA A 80 -10.61 24.16 15.85
N GLY A 81 -9.99 23.07 16.34
CA GLY A 81 -10.69 21.86 16.77
C GLY A 81 -11.04 20.90 15.64
N LEU A 82 -10.50 21.09 14.43
CA LEU A 82 -10.83 20.23 13.30
C LEU A 82 -10.10 18.86 13.39
N PRO A 83 -10.78 17.74 13.08
CA PRO A 83 -10.22 16.40 13.12
C PRO A 83 -9.39 16.09 11.86
N VAL A 84 -8.31 16.85 11.67
CA VAL A 84 -7.43 16.72 10.49
C VAL A 84 -6.10 16.07 10.84
N SER A 85 -5.50 15.38 9.88
CA SER A 85 -4.18 14.76 9.97
C SER A 85 -3.29 15.23 8.80
N PRO A 86 -2.02 15.58 9.05
CA PRO A 86 -1.11 15.99 7.99
C PRO A 86 -0.57 14.75 7.27
N MET A 87 -0.42 14.85 5.95
CA MET A 87 0.19 13.80 5.14
C MET A 87 1.22 14.40 4.19
N LEU A 88 2.38 13.77 4.15
CA LEU A 88 3.45 14.09 3.23
C LEU A 88 3.65 12.88 2.31
N GLU A 89 3.76 13.12 1.02
CA GLU A 89 3.97 12.10 0.02
C GLU A 89 5.07 12.58 -0.93
N GLY A 90 6.05 11.71 -1.18
CA GLY A 90 7.14 11.98 -2.09
C GLY A 90 7.73 10.70 -2.63
N GLU A 91 8.60 10.84 -3.63
CA GLU A 91 9.30 9.72 -4.24
C GLU A 91 10.73 9.67 -3.72
N ILE A 92 11.20 8.48 -3.37
CA ILE A 92 12.60 8.23 -2.98
C ILE A 92 13.21 7.22 -3.95
N VAL A 93 14.49 7.43 -4.25
CA VAL A 93 15.24 6.57 -5.17
C VAL A 93 16.28 5.78 -4.38
N THR A 94 16.24 4.46 -4.52
CA THR A 94 17.25 3.56 -3.93
C THR A 94 18.57 3.69 -4.69
N GLN A 95 19.67 3.22 -4.10
CA GLN A 95 20.98 3.25 -4.75
C GLN A 95 21.00 2.50 -6.10
N ASP A 96 20.15 1.49 -6.27
CA ASP A 96 19.99 0.71 -7.49
C ASP A 96 19.08 1.38 -8.54
N GLY A 97 18.61 2.61 -8.28
CA GLY A 97 17.73 3.37 -9.17
C GLY A 97 16.26 2.99 -9.10
N THR A 98 15.87 2.14 -8.14
CA THR A 98 14.45 1.80 -7.95
C THR A 98 13.73 2.93 -7.23
N ARG A 99 12.51 3.23 -7.68
CA ARG A 99 11.69 4.27 -7.07
C ARG A 99 10.67 3.68 -6.11
N LEU A 100 10.53 4.30 -4.95
CA LEU A 100 9.55 3.94 -3.94
C LEU A 100 8.76 5.18 -3.54
N THR A 101 7.46 5.01 -3.31
CA THR A 101 6.60 6.07 -2.76
C THR A 101 6.77 6.09 -1.25
N LEU A 102 7.25 7.22 -0.73
CA LEU A 102 7.39 7.49 0.70
C LEU A 102 6.19 8.31 1.17
N ILE A 103 5.44 7.76 2.14
CA ILE A 103 4.30 8.42 2.77
C ILE A 103 4.64 8.72 4.23
N GLY A 104 4.78 9.99 4.57
CA GLY A 104 4.89 10.52 5.92
C GLY A 104 3.52 10.76 6.52
N ILE A 105 3.24 10.15 7.66
CA ILE A 105 1.96 10.28 8.38
C ILE A 105 2.18 10.63 9.85
N ASP A 106 1.16 11.19 10.48
CA ASP A 106 1.10 11.36 11.94
C ASP A 106 0.14 10.33 12.56
N PRO A 107 0.65 9.29 13.23
CA PRO A 107 -0.16 8.21 13.78
C PRO A 107 -1.08 8.66 14.93
N LEU A 108 -0.85 9.84 15.51
CA LEU A 108 -1.66 10.36 16.62
C LEU A 108 -2.93 11.07 16.14
N THR A 109 -2.93 11.56 14.90
CA THR A 109 -4.05 12.32 14.33
C THR A 109 -4.73 11.58 13.18
N LEU A 110 -4.07 10.60 12.59
CA LEU A 110 -4.63 9.80 11.51
C LEU A 110 -5.81 8.95 12.02
N PRO A 111 -6.95 8.93 11.30
CA PRO A 111 -8.09 8.10 11.69
C PRO A 111 -7.72 6.61 11.78
N SER A 112 -8.03 5.97 12.91
CA SER A 112 -7.64 4.58 13.21
C SER A 112 -8.25 3.54 12.25
N ASP A 113 -9.39 3.86 11.65
CA ASP A 113 -10.12 2.95 10.76
C ASP A 113 -9.48 2.86 9.35
N ASN A 114 -8.40 3.61 9.09
CA ASN A 114 -7.68 3.65 7.82
C ASN A 114 -6.57 2.56 7.72
N ALA A 115 -6.34 2.00 6.52
CA ALA A 115 -5.28 1.03 6.24
C ALA A 115 -3.86 1.55 6.53
N LEU A 116 -3.60 2.85 6.31
CA LEU A 116 -2.36 3.53 6.69
C LEU A 116 -2.14 3.46 8.21
N ALA A 117 -3.20 3.69 9.01
CA ALA A 117 -3.13 3.57 10.47
C ALA A 117 -2.92 2.10 10.89
N GLN A 118 -3.67 1.17 10.29
CA GLN A 118 -3.56 -0.26 10.55
C GLN A 118 -2.19 -0.85 10.18
N ALA A 119 -1.54 -0.33 9.14
CA ALA A 119 -0.19 -0.72 8.74
C ALA A 119 0.88 -0.34 9.77
N ASN A 120 0.60 0.59 10.69
CA ASN A 120 1.51 0.96 11.78
C ASN A 120 1.27 0.21 13.08
N THR A 121 0.12 -0.47 13.24
CA THR A 121 -0.32 -1.05 14.53
C THR A 121 0.60 -2.16 15.05
N SER A 122 1.40 -2.79 14.20
CA SER A 122 2.21 -3.98 14.55
C SER A 122 3.48 -3.68 15.34
N ALA A 123 3.76 -2.42 15.69
CA ALA A 123 5.00 -2.06 16.39
C ALA A 123 4.81 -1.01 17.48
N SER A 124 5.85 -0.91 18.31
CA SER A 124 6.04 0.13 19.30
C SER A 124 5.90 1.52 18.65
N LEU A 125 4.81 2.21 18.96
CA LEU A 125 4.57 3.60 18.58
C LEU A 125 5.76 4.50 18.97
N SER A 126 6.44 4.19 20.08
CA SER A 126 7.66 4.88 20.51
C SER A 126 8.77 4.84 19.48
N ASP A 127 9.01 3.70 18.84
CA ASP A 127 10.14 3.51 17.95
C ASP A 127 9.84 4.06 16.55
N PHE A 128 8.56 4.21 16.22
CA PHE A 128 8.12 4.90 15.01
C PHE A 128 8.32 6.42 15.12
N LEU A 129 8.03 7.00 16.30
CA LEU A 129 8.06 8.44 16.53
C LEU A 129 9.43 8.98 16.98
N THR A 130 10.27 8.17 17.63
CA THR A 130 11.55 8.61 18.19
C THR A 130 12.74 8.14 17.34
N PRO A 131 13.83 8.93 17.24
CA PRO A 131 15.06 8.50 16.58
C PRO A 131 15.54 7.15 17.13
N PRO A 132 16.00 6.20 16.29
CA PRO A 132 16.32 6.35 14.86
C PRO A 132 15.13 6.30 13.89
N TRP A 133 13.89 6.39 14.38
CA TRP A 133 12.63 6.16 13.66
C TRP A 133 12.54 4.74 13.10
N GLN A 134 11.36 4.36 12.62
CA GLN A 134 11.15 3.10 11.91
C GLN A 134 10.39 3.36 10.62
N ALA A 135 10.86 2.74 9.55
CA ALA A 135 10.21 2.76 8.25
C ALA A 135 9.44 1.45 8.04
N ARG A 136 8.14 1.55 7.75
CA ARG A 136 7.29 0.43 7.38
C ARG A 136 7.39 0.22 5.89
N VAL A 137 7.74 -0.98 5.46
CA VAL A 137 7.90 -1.30 4.05
C VAL A 137 7.05 -2.49 3.66
N ALA A 138 6.47 -2.44 2.46
CA ALA A 138 5.80 -3.60 1.90
C ALA A 138 6.81 -4.75 1.69
N PRO A 139 6.48 -6.00 2.04
CA PRO A 139 7.40 -7.12 1.90
C PRO A 139 7.89 -7.36 0.46
N ASP A 140 7.08 -6.97 -0.52
CA ASP A 140 7.39 -7.05 -1.95
C ASP A 140 8.47 -6.04 -2.37
N SER A 141 8.55 -4.89 -1.68
CA SER A 141 9.54 -3.84 -1.95
C SER A 141 10.93 -4.17 -1.42
N LEU A 142 11.09 -5.21 -0.59
CA LEU A 142 12.42 -5.63 -0.12
C LEU A 142 13.34 -6.09 -1.25
N ALA A 143 12.77 -6.76 -2.26
CA ALA A 143 13.54 -7.22 -3.42
C ALA A 143 14.12 -6.04 -4.21
N ALA A 144 13.35 -4.95 -4.32
CA ALA A 144 13.78 -3.68 -4.91
C ALA A 144 14.86 -2.96 -4.09
N LEU A 145 14.95 -3.25 -2.79
CA LEU A 145 15.99 -2.73 -1.89
C LEU A 145 17.22 -3.66 -1.81
N GLY A 146 17.20 -4.80 -2.51
CA GLY A 146 18.27 -5.79 -2.43
C GLY A 146 18.39 -6.48 -1.07
N ILE A 147 17.34 -6.41 -0.23
CA ILE A 147 17.36 -6.92 1.14
C ILE A 147 16.70 -8.31 1.21
N PRO A 148 17.41 -9.36 1.64
CA PRO A 148 16.81 -10.65 1.96
C PRO A 148 15.80 -10.50 3.09
N ARG A 149 14.66 -11.21 3.00
CA ARG A 149 13.55 -11.12 3.98
C ARG A 149 14.00 -11.36 5.43
N GLU A 150 14.99 -12.22 5.63
CA GLU A 150 15.62 -12.53 6.91
C GLU A 150 16.36 -11.35 7.55
N ASN A 151 16.90 -10.44 6.72
CA ASN A 151 17.64 -9.26 7.16
C ASN A 151 16.78 -8.00 7.12
N ALA A 152 15.49 -8.11 6.79
CA ALA A 152 14.60 -6.97 6.64
C ALA A 152 14.41 -6.20 7.95
N SER A 153 14.30 -6.91 9.08
CA SER A 153 14.14 -6.27 10.39
C SER A 153 15.41 -5.52 10.76
N ALA A 154 15.29 -4.20 10.89
CA ALA A 154 16.35 -3.27 11.25
C ALA A 154 17.43 -3.00 10.17
N ALA A 155 17.22 -3.44 8.92
CA ALA A 155 18.04 -2.96 7.81
C ALA A 155 17.88 -1.44 7.63
N THR A 156 18.96 -0.77 7.28
CA THR A 156 19.02 0.68 7.02
C THR A 156 19.60 0.93 5.63
N PRO A 157 18.84 0.64 4.55
CA PRO A 157 19.38 0.71 3.20
C PRO A 157 19.77 2.15 2.82
N PRO A 158 20.88 2.31 2.07
CA PRO A 158 21.24 3.59 1.49
C PRO A 158 20.30 3.98 0.34
N LEU A 159 20.06 5.27 0.20
CA LEU A 159 19.35 5.92 -0.89
C LEU A 159 20.35 6.51 -1.89
N ALA A 160 19.87 6.92 -3.06
CA ALA A 160 20.71 7.50 -4.11
C ALA A 160 21.38 8.84 -3.69
N ASP A 161 20.74 9.62 -2.83
CA ASP A 161 21.19 10.96 -2.41
C ASP A 161 22.11 10.95 -1.17
N ASP A 162 22.92 9.90 -0.96
CA ASP A 162 23.75 9.69 0.23
C ASP A 162 22.99 9.66 1.58
N LYS A 163 21.66 9.58 1.53
CA LYS A 163 20.78 9.41 2.69
C LYS A 163 20.63 7.93 3.02
N THR A 164 20.24 7.63 4.26
CA THR A 164 19.95 6.26 4.70
C THR A 164 18.53 6.18 5.22
N LEU A 165 17.80 5.13 4.84
CA LEU A 165 16.49 4.86 5.43
C LEU A 165 16.63 4.44 6.90
N PRO A 166 15.68 4.84 7.76
CA PRO A 166 15.54 4.29 9.10
C PRO A 166 15.42 2.76 9.11
N PRO A 167 15.66 2.11 10.26
CA PRO A 167 15.41 0.69 10.46
C PRO A 167 14.06 0.25 9.87
N LEU A 168 14.12 -0.67 8.91
CA LEU A 168 12.94 -1.19 8.24
C LEU A 168 12.18 -2.19 9.13
N VAL A 169 10.86 -2.15 9.02
CA VAL A 169 9.96 -3.18 9.55
C VAL A 169 8.91 -3.52 8.50
N LEU A 170 8.59 -4.80 8.39
CA LEU A 170 7.61 -5.27 7.42
C LEU A 170 6.19 -4.91 7.82
N ALA A 171 5.46 -4.33 6.88
CA ALA A 171 4.03 -4.07 6.97
C ALA A 171 3.32 -4.74 5.80
N PRO A 172 2.82 -5.98 5.97
CA PRO A 172 2.17 -6.74 4.90
C PRO A 172 0.93 -6.07 4.30
N ALA A 173 0.29 -5.19 5.07
CA ALA A 173 -0.88 -4.43 4.63
C ALA A 173 -0.53 -3.36 3.56
N LEU A 174 0.74 -3.00 3.40
CA LEU A 174 1.15 -1.97 2.45
C LEU A 174 1.17 -2.48 1.00
N PRO A 175 0.79 -1.62 0.04
CA PRO A 175 0.97 -1.90 -1.38
C PRO A 175 2.46 -2.02 -1.74
N PRO A 176 2.82 -2.83 -2.74
CA PRO A 176 4.18 -2.86 -3.28
C PRO A 176 4.65 -1.47 -3.71
N GLY A 177 5.95 -1.22 -3.59
CA GLY A 177 6.56 0.08 -3.90
C GLY A 177 6.30 1.17 -2.86
N THR A 178 5.54 0.89 -1.79
CA THR A 178 5.19 1.89 -0.77
C THR A 178 6.01 1.71 0.51
N LEU A 179 6.37 2.84 1.11
CA LEU A 179 7.05 2.94 2.40
C LEU A 179 6.36 4.01 3.26
N ILE A 180 6.16 3.73 4.54
CA ILE A 180 5.53 4.64 5.50
C ILE A 180 6.48 4.95 6.65
N MET A 181 6.50 6.19 7.13
CA MET A 181 7.16 6.55 8.39
C MET A 181 6.51 7.77 9.02
N ASP A 182 7.04 8.17 10.19
CA ASP A 182 6.67 9.41 10.84
C ASP A 182 6.88 10.61 9.90
N ILE A 183 5.92 11.54 9.90
CA ILE A 183 5.94 12.71 9.01
C ILE A 183 7.17 13.60 9.21
N ALA A 184 7.72 13.71 10.42
CA ALA A 184 8.92 14.49 10.66
C ALA A 184 10.17 13.80 10.10
N ALA A 185 10.23 12.47 10.17
CA ALA A 185 11.29 11.68 9.52
C ALA A 185 11.18 11.77 7.98
N ALA A 186 9.96 11.67 7.44
CA ALA A 186 9.71 11.78 6.01
C ALA A 186 10.09 13.17 5.47
N ALA A 187 9.72 14.25 6.17
CA ALA A 187 10.07 15.62 5.77
C ALA A 187 11.58 15.85 5.71
N ARG A 188 12.36 15.19 6.60
CA ARG A 188 13.82 15.24 6.58
C ARG A 188 14.40 14.49 5.39
N LEU A 189 13.87 13.31 5.07
CA LEU A 189 14.34 12.51 3.93
C LEU A 189 14.00 13.18 2.59
N LEU A 190 12.78 13.72 2.48
CA LEU A 190 12.29 14.38 1.27
C LEU A 190 12.77 15.83 1.12
N GLU A 191 13.44 16.38 2.15
CA GLU A 191 13.85 17.79 2.20
C GLU A 191 12.69 18.77 1.96
N SER A 192 11.46 18.36 2.30
CA SER A 192 10.25 19.16 2.06
C SER A 192 10.07 20.32 3.03
N GLY A 193 10.93 20.42 4.06
CA GLY A 193 10.86 21.48 5.07
C GLY A 193 9.54 21.46 5.85
N ASP A 194 8.74 22.51 5.66
CA ASP A 194 7.44 22.68 6.29
C ASP A 194 6.26 22.44 5.33
N GLU A 195 6.53 22.04 4.09
CA GLU A 195 5.49 21.73 3.11
C GLU A 195 4.85 20.37 3.41
N LEU A 196 3.55 20.31 3.12
CA LEU A 196 2.67 19.16 3.23
C LEU A 196 2.05 18.93 1.86
N THR A 197 2.02 17.66 1.43
CA THR A 197 1.38 17.30 0.16
C THR A 197 -0.14 17.47 0.27
N ARG A 198 -0.73 17.01 1.37
CA ARG A 198 -2.18 17.14 1.62
C ARG A 198 -2.51 17.03 3.09
N ILE A 199 -3.68 17.52 3.46
CA ILE A 199 -4.27 17.29 4.78
C ILE A 199 -5.45 16.35 4.60
N VAL A 200 -5.58 15.36 5.46
CA VAL A 200 -6.60 14.33 5.35
C VAL A 200 -7.50 14.31 6.59
N THR A 201 -8.74 13.88 6.43
CA THR A 201 -9.70 13.71 7.54
C THR A 201 -10.59 12.50 7.30
N ALA A 202 -11.22 11.99 8.36
CA ALA A 202 -12.15 10.88 8.22
C ALA A 202 -13.33 11.28 7.32
N PRO A 203 -13.84 10.36 6.49
CA PRO A 203 -14.93 10.68 5.56
C PRO A 203 -16.15 11.22 6.32
N GLY A 204 -16.64 12.39 5.90
CA GLY A 204 -17.79 13.06 6.51
C GLY A 204 -17.51 13.75 7.85
N ALA A 205 -16.27 13.76 8.34
CA ALA A 205 -15.91 14.47 9.58
C ALA A 205 -15.98 16.00 9.41
N LEU A 206 -15.77 16.49 8.19
CA LEU A 206 -15.96 17.90 7.84
C LEU A 206 -17.22 18.06 6.99
N THR A 207 -18.13 18.92 7.43
CA THR A 207 -19.35 19.25 6.67
C THR A 207 -19.04 20.24 5.54
N GLU A 208 -18.15 21.20 5.79
CA GLU A 208 -17.75 22.26 4.86
C GLU A 208 -16.22 22.41 4.80
N ALA A 209 -15.71 22.90 3.67
CA ALA A 209 -14.30 23.22 3.53
C ALA A 209 -13.95 24.48 4.33
N PRO A 210 -12.85 24.50 5.11
CA PRO A 210 -12.35 25.72 5.74
C PRO A 210 -12.01 26.79 4.69
N ALA A 211 -12.07 28.06 5.08
CA ALA A 211 -11.82 29.17 4.17
C ALA A 211 -10.46 29.06 3.46
N GLY A 212 -10.47 29.15 2.13
CA GLY A 212 -9.26 29.03 1.30
C GLY A 212 -8.84 27.60 0.93
N LEU A 213 -9.52 26.58 1.47
CA LEU A 213 -9.29 25.18 1.17
C LEU A 213 -10.42 24.59 0.33
N THR A 214 -10.09 23.54 -0.40
CA THR A 214 -11.04 22.70 -1.13
C THR A 214 -11.10 21.36 -0.42
N LEU A 215 -12.32 20.94 -0.06
CA LEU A 215 -12.58 19.62 0.51
C LEU A 215 -12.95 18.67 -0.63
N THR A 216 -12.03 17.78 -0.99
CA THR A 216 -12.28 16.72 -1.96
C THR A 216 -12.75 15.48 -1.21
N ARG A 217 -14.01 15.08 -1.46
CA ARG A 217 -14.58 13.92 -0.79
C ARG A 217 -13.97 12.62 -1.31
N ALA A 218 -13.78 11.69 -0.41
CA ALA A 218 -13.37 10.32 -0.67
C ALA A 218 -14.11 9.65 -1.84
N ALA A 219 -15.44 9.76 -1.85
CA ALA A 219 -16.30 9.18 -2.89
C ALA A 219 -16.03 9.77 -4.29
N THR A 220 -15.56 11.02 -4.36
CA THR A 220 -15.22 11.69 -5.63
C THR A 220 -13.84 11.26 -6.13
N LEU A 221 -12.89 11.01 -5.22
CA LEU A 221 -11.55 10.50 -5.57
C LEU A 221 -11.61 9.11 -6.20
N ALA A 222 -12.45 8.22 -5.66
CA ALA A 222 -12.65 6.87 -6.22
C ALA A 222 -13.21 6.91 -7.66
N SER A 223 -13.95 7.96 -8.04
CA SER A 223 -14.48 8.12 -9.40
C SER A 223 -13.48 8.68 -10.41
N LEU A 224 -12.38 9.30 -9.95
CA LEU A 224 -11.33 9.85 -10.80
C LEU A 224 -10.20 8.85 -11.06
N ALA A 225 -10.08 7.82 -10.23
CA ALA A 225 -9.06 6.77 -10.35
C ALA A 225 -9.48 5.60 -11.26
N ASN A 226 -10.71 5.60 -11.77
CA ASN A 226 -11.33 4.54 -12.57
C ASN A 226 -11.62 5.03 -14.00
#